data_AF-A0A345IP28-F1
#
_entry.id   AF-A0A345IP28-F1
#
_cell.length_a   1.000
_cell.length_b   1.000
_cell.length_c   1.000
_cell.angle_alpha   90.00
_cell.angle_beta   90.00
_cell.angle_gamma   90.00
#
_symmetry.space_group_name_H-M   'P 1'
#
loop_
_entity.id
_entity.type
_entity.pdbx_description
1 polymer ?
#
loop_
_entity_poly.entity_id
_entity_poly.type
_entity_poly.pdbx_seq_one_letter_code
_entity_poly.pdbx_strand_id
1 'polypeptide(L)' 'MMDEKLTAAGYRRYSGDKIDVYFNSAICRHSANCVRGNAAIFTLNRRPWIMPDNADAAEVKRVIDTCPSGALKYREK' A
#
# COMPACT_ATOMS: atom_id res chain seq x y z
N MET A 1 -8.01 17.33 -2.53
CA MET A 1 -7.43 16.73 -1.31
C MET A 1 -7.79 15.24 -1.25
N MET A 2 -7.05 14.39 -1.97
CA MET A 2 -7.32 12.95 -2.02
C MET A 2 -6.85 12.24 -0.74
N ASP A 3 -5.79 12.74 -0.12
CA ASP A 3 -5.18 12.17 1.09
C ASP A 3 -6.07 12.34 2.31
N GLU A 4 -6.75 13.48 2.42
CA GLU A 4 -7.69 13.76 3.51
C GLU A 4 -8.90 12.83 3.44
N LYS A 5 -9.43 12.59 2.23
CA LYS A 5 -10.52 11.63 2.00
C LYS A 5 -10.12 10.20 2.38
N LEU A 6 -8.91 9.77 1.99
CA LEU A 6 -8.42 8.43 2.33
C LEU A 6 -8.17 8.28 3.83
N THR A 7 -7.60 9.29 4.47
CA THR A 7 -7.36 9.28 5.92
C THR A 7 -8.69 9.26 6.69
N ALA A 8 -9.67 10.06 6.28
CA ALA A 8 -11.03 10.05 6.85
C ALA A 8 -11.75 8.71 6.64
N ALA A 9 -11.49 8.02 5.52
CA ALA A 9 -11.99 6.67 5.25
C ALA A 9 -11.24 5.56 6.01
N GLY A 10 -10.31 5.90 6.91
CA GLY A 10 -9.59 4.94 7.75
C GLY A 10 -8.34 4.33 7.12
N TYR A 11 -7.83 4.89 6.02
CA TYR A 11 -6.55 4.45 5.45
C TYR A 11 -5.38 5.03 6.22
N ARG A 12 -4.42 4.17 6.57
CA ARG A 12 -3.11 4.58 7.07
C ARG A 12 -2.17 4.86 5.90
N ARG A 13 -1.57 6.04 5.89
CA ARG A 13 -0.58 6.47 4.88
C ARG A 13 0.83 5.97 5.23
N TYR A 14 1.52 5.49 4.22
CA TYR A 14 2.93 5.11 4.20
C TYR A 14 3.57 5.95 3.10
N SER A 15 4.36 6.94 3.50
CA SER A 15 4.96 7.86 2.54
C SER A 15 6.26 7.29 2.02
N GLY A 16 6.42 7.29 0.69
CA GLY A 16 7.70 7.07 0.02
C GLY A 16 8.10 8.30 -0.80
N ASP A 17 9.29 8.28 -1.37
CA ASP A 17 9.88 9.38 -2.13
C ASP A 17 9.14 9.66 -3.43
N LYS A 18 8.77 8.59 -4.16
CA LYS A 18 8.08 8.67 -5.46
C LYS A 18 6.58 8.40 -5.38
N ILE A 19 6.15 7.63 -4.37
CA ILE A 19 4.76 7.17 -4.25
C ILE A 19 4.36 7.01 -2.79
N ASP A 20 3.18 7.51 -2.44
CA ASP A 20 2.52 7.25 -1.17
C ASP A 20 1.62 6.02 -1.30
N VAL A 21 1.67 5.12 -0.32
CA VAL A 21 0.79 3.95 -0.23
C VAL A 21 -0.17 4.11 0.94
N TYR A 22 -1.41 3.76 0.72
CA TYR A 22 -2.50 3.84 1.69
C TYR A 22 -3.04 2.44 1.94
N PHE A 23 -3.16 2.08 3.21
CA PHE A 23 -3.65 0.77 3.61
C PHE A 23 -4.77 0.88 4.64
N ASN A 24 -5.87 0.18 4.41
CA ASN A 24 -6.99 0.08 5.34
C ASN A 24 -7.16 -1.37 5.83
N SER A 25 -6.88 -1.61 7.11
CA SER A 25 -7.01 -2.93 7.74
C SER A 25 -8.46 -3.41 7.87
N ALA A 26 -9.44 -2.51 7.96
CA ALA A 26 -10.85 -2.88 8.05
C ALA A 26 -11.42 -3.41 6.73
N ILE A 27 -10.80 -3.06 5.59
CA ILE A 27 -11.20 -3.52 4.25
C ILE A 27 -10.38 -4.75 3.81
N CYS A 28 -9.21 -4.97 4.40
CA CYS A 28 -8.31 -6.04 4.01
C CYS A 28 -8.94 -7.42 4.23
N ARG A 29 -8.99 -8.25 3.19
CA ARG A 29 -9.50 -9.64 3.26
C ARG A 29 -8.40 -10.69 3.35
N HIS A 30 -7.16 -10.28 3.68
CA HIS A 30 -6.02 -11.19 3.88
C HIS A 30 -5.71 -12.12 2.68
N SER A 31 -5.93 -11.66 1.45
CA SER A 31 -5.64 -12.41 0.21
C SER A 31 -4.15 -12.75 0.00
N ALA A 32 -3.24 -12.16 0.77
CA ALA A 32 -1.78 -12.29 0.65
C ALA A 32 -1.16 -11.85 -0.69
N ASN A 33 -1.94 -11.35 -1.67
CA ASN A 33 -1.42 -10.89 -2.96
C ASN A 33 -0.37 -9.78 -2.83
N CYS A 34 -0.50 -8.88 -1.86
CA CYS A 34 0.49 -7.82 -1.64
C CYS A 34 1.85 -8.38 -1.18
N VAL A 35 1.85 -9.24 -0.16
CA VAL A 35 3.07 -9.84 0.40
C VAL A 35 3.72 -10.81 -0.58
N ARG A 36 2.91 -11.58 -1.33
CA ARG A 36 3.39 -12.51 -2.37
C ARG A 36 3.84 -11.81 -3.64
N GLY A 37 3.22 -10.67 -3.97
CA GLY A 37 3.54 -9.87 -5.14
C GLY A 37 4.91 -9.24 -5.00
N ASN A 38 5.20 -8.62 -3.85
CA ASN A 38 6.54 -8.11 -3.57
C ASN A 38 6.81 -7.98 -2.06
N ALA A 39 7.61 -8.92 -1.54
CA ALA A 39 7.98 -8.96 -0.13
C ALA A 39 8.95 -7.85 0.29
N ALA A 40 9.62 -7.16 -0.66
CA ALA A 40 10.46 -6.01 -0.35
C ALA A 40 9.60 -4.77 -0.01
N ILE A 41 8.43 -4.65 -0.64
CA ILE A 41 7.46 -3.57 -0.36
C ILE A 41 6.62 -3.92 0.86
N PHE A 42 6.06 -5.13 0.91
CA PHE A 42 5.13 -5.59 1.96
C PHE A 42 5.75 -6.71 2.79
N THR A 43 6.10 -6.43 4.04
CA THR A 43 6.75 -7.40 4.94
C THR A 43 6.08 -7.41 6.33
N LEU A 44 5.40 -8.51 6.69
CA LEU A 44 4.65 -8.60 7.96
C LEU A 44 5.54 -8.57 9.21
N ASN A 45 6.81 -8.98 9.11
CA ASN A 45 7.73 -9.14 10.24
C ASN A 45 8.53 -7.87 10.58
N ARG A 46 8.17 -6.70 10.03
CA ARG A 46 8.87 -5.43 10.28
C ARG A 46 7.90 -4.28 10.47
N ARG A 47 8.40 -3.19 11.04
CA ARG A 47 7.68 -1.92 11.20
C ARG A 47 8.55 -0.77 10.68
N PRO A 48 8.07 0.06 9.72
CA PRO A 48 6.80 -0.09 9.00
C PRO A 48 6.80 -1.35 8.11
N TRP A 49 5.63 -1.97 7.96
CA TRP A 49 5.44 -3.21 7.18
C TRP A 49 5.22 -2.93 5.68
N ILE A 50 4.95 -1.68 5.31
CA ILE A 50 4.87 -1.19 3.93
C ILE A 50 6.00 -0.18 3.73
N MET A 51 6.86 -0.41 2.74
CA MET A 51 7.85 0.56 2.28
C MET A 51 7.76 0.72 0.77
N PRO A 52 7.19 1.83 0.30
CA PRO A 52 7.08 2.08 -1.12
C PRO A 52 8.44 2.22 -1.81
N ASP A 53 9.48 2.68 -1.09
CA ASP A 53 10.80 2.99 -1.65
C ASP A 53 11.69 1.78 -1.94
N ASN A 54 11.29 0.60 -1.48
CA ASN A 54 12.05 -0.63 -1.74
C ASN A 54 11.84 -1.20 -3.15
N ALA A 55 11.00 -0.55 -3.96
CA ALA A 55 10.78 -0.89 -5.35
C ALA A 55 10.45 0.36 -6.16
N ASP A 56 10.46 0.23 -7.49
CA ASP A 56 10.00 1.31 -8.36
C ASP A 56 8.50 1.57 -8.20
N ALA A 57 8.08 2.82 -8.38
CA ALA A 57 6.67 3.22 -8.30
C ALA A 57 5.77 2.38 -9.23
N ALA A 58 6.27 1.98 -10.39
CA ALA A 58 5.56 1.07 -11.30
C ALA A 58 5.26 -0.28 -10.64
N GLU A 59 6.24 -0.86 -9.93
CA GLU A 59 6.08 -2.14 -9.25
C GLU A 59 5.12 -2.03 -8.06
N VAL A 60 5.24 -0.97 -7.28
CA VAL A 60 4.30 -0.66 -6.18
C VAL A 60 2.86 -0.62 -6.70
N LYS A 61 2.62 0.07 -7.82
CA LYS A 61 1.30 0.12 -8.48
C LYS A 61 0.83 -1.27 -8.90
N ARG A 62 1.66 -2.02 -9.63
CA ARG A 62 1.32 -3.39 -10.08
C ARG A 62 0.87 -4.27 -8.91
N VAL A 63 1.61 -4.26 -7.81
CA VAL A 63 1.30 -5.07 -6.62
C VAL A 63 0.00 -4.60 -5.96
N ILE A 64 -0.21 -3.28 -5.83
CA ILE A 64 -1.44 -2.73 -5.24
C ILE A 64 -2.67 -3.07 -6.09
N ASP A 65 -2.55 -3.02 -7.42
CA ASP A 65 -3.64 -3.35 -8.35
C ASP A 65 -4.08 -4.82 -8.27
N THR A 66 -3.23 -5.71 -7.73
CA THR A 66 -3.62 -7.11 -7.45
C THR A 66 -4.51 -7.27 -6.22
N CYS A 67 -4.79 -6.20 -5.46
CA CYS A 67 -5.60 -6.25 -4.24
C CYS A 67 -7.09 -6.32 -4.57
N PRO A 68 -7.76 -7.49 -4.40
CA PRO A 68 -9.16 -7.65 -4.81
C PRO A 68 -10.15 -6.90 -3.91
N SER A 69 -9.75 -6.58 -2.67
CA SER A 69 -10.61 -5.88 -1.71
C SER A 69 -10.54 -4.36 -1.84
N GLY A 70 -9.57 -3.81 -2.59
CA GLY A 70 -9.33 -2.38 -2.65
C GLY A 70 -8.79 -1.77 -1.35
N ALA A 71 -8.31 -2.59 -0.42
CA ALA A 71 -7.73 -2.15 0.86
C ALA A 71 -6.41 -1.38 0.69
N LEU A 72 -5.79 -1.48 -0.47
CA LEU A 72 -4.60 -0.75 -0.85
C LEU A 72 -4.96 0.33 -1.89
N LYS A 73 -4.42 1.53 -1.70
CA LYS A 73 -4.46 2.64 -2.66
C LYS A 73 -3.07 3.27 -2.75
N TYR A 74 -2.82 4.02 -3.81
CA TYR A 74 -1.57 4.73 -3.98
C TYR A 74 -1.80 6.15 -4.51
N ARG A 75 -0.77 6.99 -4.35
CA ARG A 75 -0.70 8.31 -4.98
C ARG A 75 0.75 8.59 -5.38
N GLU A 76 0.97 8.90 -6.65
CA GLU A 76 2.27 9.35 -7.15
C GLU A 76 2.53 10.81 -6.75
N LYS A 77 3.80 11.14 -6.53
CA LYS A 77 4.25 12.49 -6.19
C LYS A 77 4.78 13.24 -7.41
#